data_AF-A0A6H9L4M7-F1
#
_entry.id   AF-A0A6H9L4M7-F1
#
_cell.length_a   1.000
_cell.length_b   1.000
_cell.length_c   1.000
_cell.angle_alpha   90.00
_cell.angle_beta   90.00
_cell.angle_gamma   90.00
#
_symmetry.space_group_name_H-M   'P 1'
#
loop_
_entity.id
_entity.type
_entity.pdbx_description
1 polymer ?
#
loop_
_entity_poly.entity_id
_entity_poly.type
_entity_poly.pdbx_seq_one_letter_code
_entity_poly.pdbx_strand_id
1 'polypeptide(L)'
;MDVFNVFAGMASIIGTGFALGAWLKAREIDKKMKAKEERLNRKITVALQVGGKTYDLPFKFRRAEFTRAEILGRIGMIPTKNPKQRFELTYTNTSKFLERVNQINDEGGESIFVIPCSDEEFDQFNFDANKVF
;
A
#
# COMPACT_ATOMS: atom_id res chain seq x y z
N MET A 1 -12.46 -24.98 58.05
CA MET A 1 -12.69 -24.32 56.74
C MET A 1 -12.47 -22.85 56.96
N ASP A 2 -11.64 -22.16 56.16
CA ASP A 2 -11.79 -20.71 55.87
C ASP A 2 -10.57 -20.12 55.15
N VAL A 3 -9.36 -20.58 55.45
CA VAL A 3 -8.14 -20.02 54.83
C VAL A 3 -8.08 -20.32 53.33
N PHE A 4 -8.35 -21.57 52.93
CA PHE A 4 -8.38 -21.97 51.51
C PHE A 4 -9.49 -21.29 50.69
N ASN A 5 -10.67 -21.04 51.26
CA ASN A 5 -11.76 -20.35 50.56
C ASN A 5 -11.48 -18.85 50.39
N VAL A 6 -10.83 -18.22 51.38
CA VAL A 6 -10.39 -16.81 51.27
C VAL A 6 -9.27 -16.66 50.24
N PHE A 7 -8.28 -17.56 50.23
CA PHE A 7 -7.23 -17.56 49.20
C PHE A 7 -7.77 -17.85 47.79
N ALA A 8 -8.73 -18.76 47.64
CA ALA A 8 -9.40 -19.02 46.37
C ALA A 8 -10.25 -17.82 45.91
N GLY A 9 -10.92 -17.13 46.83
CA GLY A 9 -11.65 -15.88 46.57
C GLY A 9 -10.72 -14.74 46.13
N MET A 10 -9.56 -14.59 46.76
CA MET A 10 -8.56 -13.58 46.37
C MET A 10 -7.93 -13.89 45.02
N ALA A 11 -7.58 -15.16 44.76
CA ALA A 11 -7.00 -15.58 43.49
C ALA A 11 -7.98 -15.39 42.32
N SER A 12 -9.27 -15.63 42.54
CA SER A 12 -10.32 -15.43 41.53
C SER A 12 -10.62 -13.95 41.25
N ILE A 13 -10.58 -13.07 42.26
CA ILE A 13 -10.72 -11.61 42.07
C ILE A 13 -9.52 -11.05 41.31
N ILE A 14 -8.29 -11.44 41.70
CA ILE A 14 -7.05 -11.02 41.02
C ILE A 14 -7.06 -11.51 39.56
N GLY A 15 -7.38 -12.79 39.34
CA GLY A 15 -7.50 -13.37 38.00
C GLY A 15 -8.56 -12.67 37.14
N THR A 16 -9.72 -12.33 37.72
CA THR A 16 -10.80 -11.60 37.02
C THR A 16 -10.35 -10.19 36.65
N GLY A 17 -9.63 -9.49 37.54
CA GLY A 17 -9.03 -8.17 37.26
C GLY A 17 -8.03 -8.22 36.11
N PHE A 18 -7.14 -9.22 36.10
CA PHE A 18 -6.20 -9.43 34.99
C PHE A 18 -6.93 -9.74 33.68
N ALA A 19 -7.97 -10.58 33.70
CA ALA A 19 -8.75 -10.92 32.51
C ALA A 19 -9.47 -9.70 31.92
N LEU A 20 -10.10 -8.87 32.77
CA LEU A 20 -10.74 -7.62 32.35
C LEU A 20 -9.72 -6.63 31.77
N GLY A 21 -8.56 -6.48 32.42
CA GLY A 21 -7.47 -5.64 31.93
C GLY A 21 -6.94 -6.09 30.56
N ALA A 22 -6.73 -7.40 30.40
CA ALA A 22 -6.31 -7.99 29.12
C ALA A 22 -7.35 -7.77 28.02
N TRP A 23 -8.64 -7.91 28.33
CA TRP A 23 -9.73 -7.66 27.37
C TRP A 23 -9.82 -6.20 26.92
N LEU A 24 -9.68 -5.25 27.85
CA LEU A 24 -9.65 -3.82 27.51
C LEU A 24 -8.46 -3.49 26.60
N LYS A 25 -7.28 -4.02 26.92
CA LYS A 25 -6.08 -3.86 26.08
C LYS A 25 -6.23 -4.52 24.71
N ALA A 26 -6.81 -5.71 24.65
CA ALA A 26 -7.09 -6.38 23.38
C ALA A 26 -8.01 -5.53 22.49
N ARG A 27 -9.08 -4.95 23.04
CA ARG A 27 -9.97 -4.04 22.27
C ARG A 27 -9.25 -2.78 21.77
N GLU A 28 -8.31 -2.23 22.54
CA GLU A 28 -7.50 -1.09 22.12
C GLU A 28 -6.60 -1.48 20.92
N ILE A 29 -5.96 -2.64 21.00
CA ILE A 29 -5.11 -3.18 19.93
C ILE A 29 -5.93 -3.44 18.66
N ASP A 30 -7.09 -4.08 18.78
CA ASP A 30 -7.97 -4.36 17.63
C ASP A 30 -8.35 -3.08 16.88
N LYS A 31 -8.66 -2.00 17.61
CA LYS A 31 -8.96 -0.70 16.98
C LYS A 31 -7.76 -0.16 16.21
N LYS A 32 -6.55 -0.24 16.79
CA LYS A 32 -5.31 0.21 16.12
C LYS A 32 -4.98 -0.64 14.90
N MET A 33 -5.18 -1.96 15.00
CA MET A 33 -4.96 -2.90 13.89
C MET A 33 -5.92 -2.62 12.74
N LYS A 34 -7.22 -2.43 13.02
CA LYS A 34 -8.21 -2.05 12.01
C LYS A 34 -7.87 -0.73 11.32
N ALA A 35 -7.53 0.32 12.08
CA ALA A 35 -7.12 1.59 11.50
C ALA A 35 -5.87 1.48 10.62
N LYS A 36 -4.89 0.65 11.03
CA LYS A 36 -3.69 0.36 10.24
C LYS A 36 -4.02 -0.41 8.97
N GLU A 37 -4.85 -1.43 9.07
CA GLU A 37 -5.31 -2.24 7.94
C GLU A 37 -6.08 -1.39 6.92
N GLU A 38 -6.99 -0.54 7.37
CA GLU A 38 -7.72 0.40 6.53
C GLU A 38 -6.77 1.34 5.78
N ARG A 39 -5.76 1.90 6.47
CA ARG A 39 -4.72 2.74 5.86
C ARG A 39 -3.94 1.96 4.79
N LEU A 40 -3.55 0.73 5.08
CA LEU A 40 -2.76 -0.12 4.19
C LEU A 40 -3.55 -0.62 2.96
N ASN A 41 -4.87 -0.78 3.10
CA ASN A 41 -5.76 -1.18 2.00
C ASN A 41 -6.18 -0.01 1.09
N ARG A 42 -5.88 1.24 1.46
CA ARG A 42 -6.14 2.40 0.59
C ARG A 42 -5.47 2.21 -0.76
N LYS A 43 -6.20 2.56 -1.82
CA LYS A 43 -5.75 2.41 -3.20
C LYS A 43 -4.91 3.60 -3.63
N ILE A 44 -3.87 3.31 -4.40
CA ILE A 44 -3.01 4.28 -5.06
C ILE A 44 -3.12 4.03 -6.57
N THR A 45 -3.55 5.04 -7.30
CA THR A 45 -3.51 5.12 -8.76
C THR A 45 -2.11 5.53 -9.18
N VAL A 46 -1.59 4.92 -10.24
CA VAL A 46 -0.35 5.36 -10.88
C VAL A 46 -0.72 5.98 -12.22
N ALA A 47 -0.09 7.11 -12.54
CA ALA A 47 -0.30 7.82 -13.80
C ALA A 47 1.02 8.21 -14.44
N LEU A 48 1.04 8.23 -15.77
CA LEU A 48 2.15 8.80 -16.55
C LEU A 48 1.83 10.26 -16.86
N GLN A 49 2.82 11.15 -16.74
CA GLN A 49 2.68 12.55 -17.11
C GLN A 49 3.58 12.88 -18.29
N VAL A 50 2.97 13.38 -19.37
CA VAL A 50 3.64 13.74 -20.62
C VAL A 50 3.02 15.03 -21.17
N GLY A 51 3.85 15.99 -21.58
CA GLY A 51 3.38 17.26 -22.15
C GLY A 51 2.39 18.04 -21.28
N GLY A 52 2.48 17.91 -19.94
CA GLY A 52 1.55 18.53 -18.98
C GLY A 52 0.19 17.82 -18.83
N LYS A 53 -0.04 16.73 -19.55
CA LYS A 53 -1.22 15.87 -19.40
C LYS A 53 -0.88 14.65 -18.54
N THR A 54 -1.88 14.16 -17.81
CA THR A 54 -1.76 12.99 -16.94
C THR A 54 -2.65 11.86 -17.46
N TYR A 55 -2.08 10.67 -17.56
CA TYR A 55 -2.71 9.47 -18.09
C TYR A 55 -2.69 8.37 -17.02
N ASP A 56 -3.87 8.03 -16.51
CA ASP A 56 -4.01 6.97 -15.51
C ASP A 56 -3.70 5.61 -16.12
N LEU A 57 -2.90 4.81 -15.41
CA LEU A 57 -2.62 3.43 -15.79
C LEU A 57 -3.79 2.51 -15.40
N PRO A 58 -4.00 1.39 -16.12
CA PRO A 58 -5.17 0.53 -15.94
C PRO A 58 -5.12 -0.35 -14.67
N PHE A 59 -4.32 0.02 -13.67
CA PHE A 59 -4.17 -0.73 -12.44
C PHE A 59 -4.07 0.19 -11.21
N LYS A 60 -4.47 -0.35 -10.06
CA LYS A 60 -4.42 0.31 -8.76
C LYS A 60 -3.68 -0.57 -7.77
N PHE A 61 -2.84 0.04 -6.94
CA PHE A 61 -2.09 -0.67 -5.90
C PHE A 61 -2.78 -0.53 -4.55
N ARG A 62 -2.69 -1.56 -3.70
CA ARG A 62 -2.86 -1.32 -2.27
C ARG A 62 -1.60 -0.64 -1.76
N ARG A 63 -1.74 0.25 -0.78
CA ARG A 63 -0.58 0.88 -0.13
C ARG A 63 0.40 -0.13 0.46
N ALA A 64 -0.10 -1.22 1.03
CA ALA A 64 0.75 -2.32 1.52
C ALA A 64 1.66 -2.94 0.44
N GLU A 65 1.26 -2.85 -0.83
CA GLU A 65 1.94 -3.46 -1.98
C GLU A 65 2.73 -2.40 -2.78
N PHE A 66 2.66 -1.13 -2.39
CA PHE A 66 3.19 -0.01 -3.15
C PHE A 66 4.71 0.12 -3.00
N THR A 67 5.42 -0.71 -3.76
CA THR A 67 6.87 -0.80 -3.80
C THR A 67 7.39 -0.54 -5.21
N ARG A 68 8.66 -0.14 -5.34
CA ARG A 68 9.29 0.04 -6.65
C ARG A 68 9.17 -1.22 -7.53
N ALA A 69 9.39 -2.39 -6.96
CA ALA A 69 9.35 -3.66 -7.70
C ALA A 69 7.94 -3.93 -8.27
N GLU A 70 6.90 -3.75 -7.45
CA GLU A 70 5.52 -3.99 -7.87
C GLU A 70 5.07 -2.95 -8.91
N ILE A 71 5.42 -1.67 -8.73
CA ILE A 71 5.15 -0.61 -9.72
C ILE A 71 5.77 -0.97 -11.07
N LEU A 72 7.07 -1.31 -11.09
CA LEU A 72 7.77 -1.66 -12.32
C LEU A 72 7.26 -2.97 -12.93
N GLY A 73 6.89 -3.95 -12.10
CA GLY A 73 6.27 -5.19 -12.55
C GLY A 73 4.98 -4.93 -13.32
N ARG A 74 4.08 -4.12 -12.76
CA ARG A 74 2.79 -3.77 -13.41
C ARG A 74 2.95 -2.91 -14.65
N ILE A 75 3.86 -1.93 -14.63
CA ILE A 75 4.19 -1.14 -15.83
C ILE A 75 4.74 -2.06 -16.92
N GLY A 76 5.60 -3.02 -16.56
CA GLY A 76 6.15 -4.00 -17.48
C GLY A 76 5.14 -4.99 -18.06
N MET A 77 3.93 -5.07 -17.50
CA MET A 77 2.82 -5.84 -18.08
C MET A 77 2.04 -5.07 -19.14
N ILE A 78 2.25 -3.75 -19.25
CA ILE A 78 1.61 -2.95 -20.29
C ILE A 78 2.26 -3.34 -21.63
N PRO A 79 1.47 -3.77 -22.63
CA PRO A 79 2.00 -4.11 -23.94
C PRO A 79 2.78 -2.94 -24.52
N THR A 80 3.96 -3.20 -25.05
CA THR A 80 4.75 -2.23 -25.81
C THR A 80 4.48 -2.40 -27.29
N LYS A 81 4.71 -1.34 -28.08
CA LYS A 81 4.63 -1.40 -29.55
C LYS A 81 5.67 -2.37 -30.14
N ASN A 82 6.77 -2.60 -29.44
CA ASN A 82 7.80 -3.59 -29.79
C ASN A 82 7.89 -4.70 -28.72
N PRO A 83 7.27 -5.87 -28.93
CA PRO A 83 7.15 -6.93 -27.92
C PRO A 83 8.48 -7.50 -27.39
N LYS A 84 9.59 -7.32 -28.13
CA LYS A 84 10.91 -7.82 -27.73
C LYS A 84 11.71 -6.81 -26.90
N GLN A 85 11.22 -5.57 -26.79
CA GLN A 85 11.89 -4.49 -26.09
C GLN A 85 11.34 -4.36 -24.67
N ARG A 86 12.25 -4.21 -23.70
CA ARG A 86 11.87 -3.84 -22.32
C ARG A 86 11.45 -2.38 -22.30
N PHE A 87 10.44 -2.05 -21.50
CA PHE A 87 10.07 -0.65 -21.35
C PHE A 87 11.19 0.14 -20.67
N GLU A 88 11.26 1.43 -20.96
CA GLU A 88 12.23 2.35 -20.36
C GLU A 88 11.54 3.63 -19.90
N LEU A 89 11.67 3.95 -18.61
CA LEU A 89 11.17 5.19 -18.02
C LEU A 89 12.30 5.78 -17.16
N THR A 90 12.94 6.83 -17.65
CA THR A 90 14.12 7.45 -17.05
C THR A 90 13.89 7.80 -15.59
N TYR A 91 12.72 8.35 -15.27
CA TYR A 91 12.37 8.74 -13.91
C TYR A 91 12.47 7.58 -12.91
N THR A 92 12.16 6.35 -13.33
CA THR A 92 12.15 5.16 -12.46
C THR A 92 13.53 4.69 -11.98
N ASN A 93 14.58 5.24 -12.60
CA ASN A 93 15.99 5.00 -12.26
C ASN A 93 16.57 6.12 -11.38
N THR A 94 15.76 7.10 -10.96
CA THR A 94 16.20 8.23 -10.13
C THR A 94 15.97 7.98 -8.64
N SER A 95 16.74 8.65 -7.78
CA SER A 95 16.47 8.66 -6.33
C SER A 95 15.10 9.27 -5.99
N LYS A 96 14.70 10.30 -6.75
CA LYS A 96 13.40 10.97 -6.60
C LYS A 96 12.22 10.02 -6.71
N PHE A 97 12.31 9.01 -7.59
CA PHE A 97 11.29 7.98 -7.68
C PHE A 97 11.15 7.20 -6.35
N LEU A 98 12.27 6.76 -5.77
CA LEU A 98 12.28 6.05 -4.49
C LEU A 98 11.77 6.92 -3.35
N GLU A 99 12.24 8.17 -3.29
CA GLU A 99 11.77 9.16 -2.32
C GLU A 99 10.26 9.34 -2.41
N ARG A 100 9.70 9.48 -3.62
CA ARG A 100 8.27 9.65 -3.81
C ARG A 100 7.46 8.40 -3.47
N VAL A 101 7.98 7.20 -3.73
CA VAL A 101 7.35 5.94 -3.27
C VAL A 101 7.26 5.89 -1.74
N ASN A 102 8.35 6.22 -1.04
CA ASN A 102 8.37 6.25 0.42
C ASN A 102 7.42 7.32 0.97
N GLN A 103 7.47 8.51 0.41
CA GLN A 103 6.58 9.61 0.78
C GLN A 103 5.10 9.20 0.66
N ILE A 104 4.72 8.58 -0.47
CA ILE A 104 3.35 8.08 -0.64
C ILE A 104 3.01 7.05 0.41
N ASN A 105 3.90 6.14 0.79
CA ASN A 105 3.60 5.16 1.84
C ASN A 105 3.38 5.82 3.23
N ASP A 106 4.15 6.87 3.52
CA ASP A 106 4.19 7.52 4.83
C ASP A 106 3.08 8.54 5.06
N GLU A 107 2.74 9.36 4.07
CA GLU A 107 1.88 10.54 4.26
C GLU A 107 0.40 10.20 4.50
N GLY A 108 -0.05 8.97 4.24
CA GLY A 108 -1.47 8.55 4.41
C GLY A 108 -2.46 9.24 3.47
N GLY A 109 -2.05 10.34 2.82
CA GLY A 109 -2.75 11.16 1.85
C GLY A 109 -2.51 10.71 0.41
N GLU A 110 -2.72 11.65 -0.53
CA GLU A 110 -2.85 11.49 -2.00
C GLU A 110 -2.85 10.07 -2.59
N SER A 111 -3.93 9.79 -3.30
CA SER A 111 -4.19 8.50 -3.96
C SER A 111 -3.56 8.40 -5.35
N ILE A 112 -2.70 9.35 -5.79
CA ILE A 112 -2.13 9.36 -7.14
C ILE A 112 -0.61 9.51 -7.09
N PHE A 113 0.09 8.56 -7.71
CA PHE A 113 1.52 8.61 -7.96
C PHE A 113 1.79 8.92 -9.42
N VAL A 114 2.37 10.08 -9.68
CA VAL A 114 2.65 10.57 -11.03
C VAL A 114 4.10 10.27 -11.40
N ILE A 115 4.30 9.60 -12.53
CA ILE A 115 5.60 9.33 -13.13
C ILE A 115 5.75 10.26 -14.35
N PRO A 116 6.60 11.30 -14.29
CA PRO A 116 6.89 12.09 -15.47
C PRO A 116 7.66 11.26 -16.50
N CYS A 117 7.31 11.41 -17.76
CA CYS A 117 7.98 10.77 -18.89
C CYS A 117 8.01 11.68 -20.12
N SER A 118 8.92 11.40 -21.04
CA SER A 118 8.95 12.08 -22.35
C SER A 118 7.85 11.54 -23.28
N ASP A 119 7.66 12.21 -24.42
CA ASP A 119 6.75 11.75 -25.47
C ASP A 119 7.19 10.38 -26.01
N GLU A 120 8.49 10.19 -26.24
CA GLU A 120 9.04 8.91 -26.72
C GLU A 120 8.84 7.77 -25.71
N GLU A 121 9.05 8.07 -24.42
CA GLU A 121 8.82 7.14 -23.33
C GLU A 121 7.33 6.80 -23.17
N PHE A 122 6.42 7.72 -23.43
CA PHE A 122 4.99 7.43 -23.41
C PHE A 122 4.59 6.59 -24.64
N ASP A 123 5.10 6.95 -25.81
CA ASP A 123 4.75 6.34 -27.09
C ASP A 123 5.24 4.91 -27.25
N GLN A 124 6.13 4.40 -26.40
CA GLN A 124 6.54 2.99 -26.45
C GLN A 124 5.39 2.02 -26.09
N PHE A 125 4.38 2.49 -25.36
CA PHE A 125 3.27 1.67 -24.87
C PHE A 125 2.13 1.59 -25.91
N ASN A 126 1.44 0.45 -25.90
CA ASN A 126 0.22 0.21 -26.66
C ASN A 126 -0.96 0.09 -25.68
N PHE A 127 -1.55 1.23 -25.33
CA PHE A 127 -2.69 1.28 -24.40
C PHE A 127 -3.98 0.74 -25.00
N ASP A 128 -4.13 0.72 -26.33
CA ASP A 128 -5.31 0.17 -27.00
C ASP A 128 -5.41 -1.35 -26.90
N ALA A 129 -4.27 -2.04 -26.79
CA ALA A 129 -4.23 -3.48 -26.55
C ALA A 129 -4.76 -3.89 -25.15
N ASN A 130 -4.89 -2.94 -24.21
CA ASN A 130 -5.35 -3.19 -22.85
C ASN A 130 -6.88 -3.10 -22.66
N LYS A 131 -7.68 -2.96 -23.72
CA LYS A 131 -9.17 -2.97 -23.63
C LYS A 131 -9.78 -4.33 -23.27
N VAL A 132 -9.00 -5.29 -22.79
CA VAL A 132 -9.39 -6.70 -22.60
C VAL A 132 -9.40 -7.14 -21.12
N PHE A 133 -9.25 -6.20 -20.17
CA PHE A 133 -9.44 -6.47 -18.73
C PHE A 133 -10.63 -5.70 -18.16
#